data_AF-A0A2H6H4G3-F1
#
_entry.id   AF-A0A2H6H4G3-F1
#
_cell.length_a   1.000
_cell.length_b   1.000
_cell.length_c   1.000
_cell.angle_alpha   90.00
_cell.angle_beta   90.00
_cell.angle_gamma   90.00
#
_symmetry.space_group_name_H-M   'P 1'
#
loop_
_entity.id
_entity.type
_entity.pdbx_description
1 polymer ?
#
loop_
_entity_poly.entity_id
_entity_poly.type
_entity_poly.pdbx_seq_one_letter_code
_entity_poly.pdbx_strand_id
1 'polypeptide(L)'
;MKPMQLADPIAAASTFPDEVGRIAATLQSVADRLELRIREMETLDQITTLINDGLLLEDILDKVYESFRGVIPYNRISFSLIEDDRVLARWVKSDLPAVKLLAGYSAALEGSSLQQIIETGKPRIINDLGAYLRRKPNSESTSLIFEEGIRSSLTCPLTNDGSAVGFIFFSSVARNAYTPDHVETFLRIASQLSTIVERGRMMSEIASRGAAIEKQNGELARLNETKDRFLGVAAHDLRNPASIVLMAAEYLAACSLEEEQHVFVEDIAQQARYMLELINDLLDVSQIESGALELHRQEVDLCEFLDLQVERHRKLAKNKGTTIEFTPTAGGLVQADPARLRQVVDNLISNAVKYSPAGTTVRVSVHKSASGCRVEVQDEGPGITDADRERLFSYFGKLSNRPTGGEASTGLGMAISRRIVEAHGGEIGMDAAPGGGSIFWFTLP
;
A
#
# COMPACT_ATOMS: atom_id res chain seq x y z
N MET A 1 -93.85 -74.05 -6.40
CA MET A 1 -92.62 -74.70 -5.91
C MET A 1 -91.51 -74.56 -6.94
N LYS A 2 -90.53 -73.70 -6.62
CA LYS A 2 -89.11 -73.58 -7.07
C LYS A 2 -88.75 -72.08 -7.20
N PRO A 3 -87.81 -71.54 -6.41
CA PRO A 3 -87.32 -70.19 -6.60
C PRO A 3 -86.21 -70.19 -7.66
N MET A 4 -86.24 -69.19 -8.55
CA MET A 4 -85.23 -68.94 -9.58
C MET A 4 -84.31 -67.81 -9.11
N GLN A 5 -83.01 -68.06 -9.21
CA GLN A 5 -81.89 -67.26 -8.71
C GLN A 5 -81.86 -65.81 -9.24
N LEU A 6 -81.50 -64.88 -8.35
CA LEU A 6 -81.02 -63.54 -8.69
C LEU A 6 -79.67 -63.64 -9.42
N ALA A 7 -79.52 -62.83 -10.46
CA ALA A 7 -78.27 -62.57 -11.15
C ALA A 7 -77.43 -61.54 -10.39
N ASP A 8 -76.14 -61.84 -10.19
CA ASP A 8 -75.11 -60.90 -9.71
C ASP A 8 -74.63 -59.98 -10.85
N PRO A 9 -74.47 -58.66 -10.61
CA PRO A 9 -73.79 -57.77 -11.54
C PRO A 9 -72.27 -57.77 -11.31
N ILE A 10 -71.59 -58.33 -12.30
CA ILE A 10 -70.33 -57.90 -12.95
C ILE A 10 -69.52 -56.76 -12.27
N ALA A 11 -68.28 -57.13 -11.91
CA ALA A 11 -66.98 -56.46 -12.09
C ALA A 11 -66.78 -54.99 -11.66
N ALA A 12 -66.02 -54.82 -10.58
CA ALA A 12 -65.06 -53.71 -10.41
C ALA A 12 -64.09 -54.01 -9.25
N ALA A 13 -63.12 -54.90 -9.44
CA ALA A 13 -62.05 -55.10 -8.45
C ALA A 13 -60.80 -55.70 -9.09
N SER A 14 -59.88 -54.87 -9.61
CA SER A 14 -58.46 -55.23 -9.78
C SER A 14 -57.60 -54.12 -10.44
N THR A 15 -57.39 -52.97 -9.78
CA THR A 15 -56.34 -52.01 -10.22
C THR A 15 -55.68 -51.17 -9.11
N PHE A 16 -56.27 -51.07 -7.92
CA PHE A 16 -55.75 -50.18 -6.85
C PHE A 16 -54.53 -50.67 -6.03
N PRO A 17 -54.23 -51.97 -5.85
CA PRO A 17 -53.07 -52.41 -5.04
C PRO A 17 -51.70 -52.05 -5.65
N ASP A 18 -51.63 -51.90 -6.97
CA ASP A 18 -50.38 -51.73 -7.72
C ASP A 18 -49.88 -50.26 -7.71
N GLU A 19 -50.80 -49.29 -7.66
CA GLU A 19 -50.44 -47.86 -7.60
C GLU A 19 -49.84 -47.45 -6.25
N VAL A 20 -50.40 -47.93 -5.14
CA VAL A 20 -49.89 -47.62 -3.79
C VAL A 20 -48.51 -48.24 -3.57
N GLY A 21 -48.29 -49.47 -4.07
CA GLY A 21 -46.97 -50.12 -4.03
C GLY A 21 -45.93 -49.39 -4.88
N ARG A 22 -46.31 -48.91 -6.08
CA ARG A 22 -45.43 -48.09 -6.92
C ARG A 22 -45.09 -46.74 -6.28
N ILE A 23 -46.05 -46.07 -5.65
CA ILE A 23 -45.81 -44.80 -4.94
C ILE A 23 -44.88 -45.02 -3.74
N ALA A 24 -45.08 -46.07 -2.95
CA ALA A 24 -44.21 -46.41 -1.83
C ALA A 24 -42.77 -46.70 -2.28
N ALA A 25 -42.58 -47.47 -3.36
CA ALA A 25 -41.26 -47.73 -3.93
C ALA A 25 -40.59 -46.45 -4.47
N THR A 26 -41.37 -45.55 -5.08
CA THR A 26 -40.86 -44.27 -5.58
C THR A 26 -40.43 -43.34 -4.44
N LEU A 27 -41.24 -43.26 -3.37
CA LEU A 27 -40.93 -42.50 -2.16
C LEU A 27 -39.67 -43.02 -1.48
N GLN A 28 -39.51 -44.33 -1.36
CA GLN A 28 -38.31 -44.93 -0.80
C GLN A 28 -37.07 -44.59 -1.64
N SER A 29 -37.17 -44.69 -2.97
CA SER A 29 -36.07 -44.32 -3.88
C SER A 29 -35.70 -42.83 -3.79
N VAL A 30 -36.67 -41.95 -3.52
CA VAL A 30 -36.42 -40.51 -3.31
C VAL A 30 -35.77 -40.28 -1.95
N ALA A 31 -36.24 -40.96 -0.89
CA ALA A 31 -35.64 -40.88 0.44
C ALA A 31 -34.17 -41.33 0.43
N ASP A 32 -33.88 -42.47 -0.19
CA ASP A 32 -32.51 -43.00 -0.30
C ASP A 32 -31.59 -42.02 -1.07
N ARG A 33 -32.11 -41.37 -2.13
CA ARG A 33 -31.38 -40.33 -2.88
C ARG A 33 -31.14 -39.07 -2.06
N LEU A 34 -32.11 -38.65 -1.25
CA LEU A 34 -31.98 -37.50 -0.36
C LEU A 34 -30.95 -37.76 0.73
N GLU A 35 -30.96 -38.94 1.35
CA GLU A 35 -29.95 -39.32 2.35
C GLU A 35 -28.54 -39.31 1.76
N LEU A 36 -28.36 -39.83 0.54
CA LEU A 36 -27.08 -39.78 -0.14
C LEU A 36 -26.63 -38.33 -0.36
N ARG A 37 -27.52 -37.44 -0.84
CA ARG A 37 -27.23 -36.02 -1.05
C ARG A 37 -26.90 -35.28 0.26
N ILE A 38 -27.53 -35.64 1.37
CA ILE A 38 -27.24 -35.06 2.69
C ILE A 38 -25.82 -35.45 3.11
N ARG A 39 -25.45 -36.73 3.01
CA ARG A 39 -24.09 -37.19 3.34
C ARG A 39 -23.01 -36.55 2.45
N GLU A 40 -23.31 -36.34 1.18
CA GLU A 40 -22.45 -35.58 0.26
C GLU A 40 -22.21 -34.15 0.77
N MET A 41 -23.28 -33.44 1.15
CA MET A 41 -23.20 -32.08 1.68
C MET A 41 -22.41 -32.02 2.99
N GLU A 42 -22.66 -32.91 3.93
CA GLU A 42 -21.94 -32.97 5.21
C GLU A 42 -20.44 -33.22 4.99
N THR A 43 -20.08 -34.07 4.03
CA THR A 43 -18.67 -34.34 3.70
C THR A 43 -18.00 -33.10 3.10
N LEU A 44 -18.69 -32.39 2.20
CA LEU A 44 -18.19 -31.14 1.62
C LEU A 44 -18.05 -30.01 2.66
N ASP A 45 -18.94 -29.97 3.65
CA ASP A 45 -18.90 -28.99 4.74
C ASP A 45 -17.73 -29.27 5.71
N GLN A 46 -17.49 -30.54 6.04
CA GLN A 46 -16.32 -30.94 6.81
C GLN A 46 -15.02 -30.56 6.12
N ILE A 47 -14.91 -30.80 4.81
CA ILE A 47 -13.74 -30.38 4.02
C ILE A 47 -13.60 -28.85 4.05
N THR A 48 -14.70 -28.11 3.89
CA THR A 48 -14.68 -26.64 4.00
C THR A 48 -14.18 -26.16 5.36
N THR A 49 -14.56 -26.84 6.43
CA THR A 49 -14.09 -26.53 7.78
C THR A 49 -12.60 -26.78 7.94
N LEU A 50 -12.09 -27.93 7.46
CA LEU A 50 -10.67 -28.25 7.48
C LEU A 50 -9.82 -27.23 6.69
N ILE A 51 -10.36 -26.70 5.60
CA ILE A 51 -9.74 -25.60 4.83
C ILE A 51 -9.64 -24.33 5.69
N ASN A 52 -10.71 -23.99 6.41
CA ASN A 52 -10.75 -22.81 7.25
C ASN A 52 -9.84 -22.92 8.48
N ASP A 53 -9.61 -24.15 8.97
CA ASP A 53 -8.73 -24.44 10.09
C ASP A 53 -7.22 -24.41 9.71
N GLY A 54 -6.90 -24.17 8.43
CA GLY A 54 -5.52 -23.95 7.98
C GLY A 54 -4.68 -25.20 7.83
N LEU A 55 -5.31 -26.37 7.63
CA LEU A 55 -4.61 -27.63 7.33
C LEU A 55 -3.85 -27.58 6.00
N LEU A 56 -2.82 -28.43 5.88
CA LEU A 56 -2.05 -28.55 4.64
C LEU A 56 -2.91 -29.21 3.56
N LEU A 57 -2.65 -28.85 2.29
CA LEU A 57 -3.37 -29.40 1.14
C LEU A 57 -3.32 -30.93 1.10
N GLU A 58 -2.19 -31.54 1.50
CA GLU A 58 -2.03 -32.99 1.54
C GLU A 58 -2.99 -33.66 2.53
N ASP A 59 -3.15 -33.09 3.74
CA ASP A 59 -4.09 -33.59 4.75
C ASP A 59 -5.54 -33.55 4.25
N ILE A 60 -5.87 -32.49 3.51
CA ILE A 60 -7.19 -32.30 2.91
C ILE A 60 -7.42 -33.33 1.80
N LEU A 61 -6.42 -33.57 0.94
CA LEU A 61 -6.48 -34.60 -0.10
C LEU A 61 -6.58 -36.01 0.48
N ASP A 62 -5.91 -36.28 1.60
CA ASP A 62 -6.06 -37.53 2.34
C ASP A 62 -7.47 -37.70 2.88
N LYS A 63 -8.06 -36.64 3.45
CA LYS A 63 -9.44 -36.68 3.92
C LYS A 63 -10.45 -36.88 2.78
N VAL A 64 -10.23 -36.23 1.63
CA VAL A 64 -11.00 -36.46 0.39
C VAL A 64 -10.92 -37.93 -0.02
N TYR A 65 -9.73 -38.53 0.03
CA TYR A 65 -9.54 -39.95 -0.32
C TYR A 65 -10.23 -40.93 0.63
N GLU A 66 -10.34 -40.63 1.92
CA GLU A 66 -11.05 -41.51 2.84
C GLU A 66 -12.57 -41.31 2.80
N SER A 67 -13.04 -40.08 2.62
CA SER A 67 -14.44 -39.73 2.89
C SER A 67 -15.38 -39.95 1.70
N PHE A 68 -14.88 -39.91 0.45
CA PHE A 68 -15.74 -40.01 -0.74
C PHE A 68 -15.94 -41.41 -1.31
N ARG A 69 -15.33 -42.46 -0.72
CA ARG A 69 -15.44 -43.84 -1.24
C ARG A 69 -16.89 -44.35 -1.32
N GLY A 70 -17.76 -43.87 -0.42
CA GLY A 70 -19.18 -44.24 -0.38
C GLY A 70 -20.04 -43.51 -1.42
N VAL A 71 -19.50 -42.48 -2.06
CA VAL A 71 -20.22 -41.61 -3.01
C VAL A 71 -19.73 -41.86 -4.43
N ILE A 72 -18.43 -42.07 -4.58
CA ILE A 72 -17.78 -42.22 -5.87
C ILE A 72 -16.95 -43.51 -5.87
N PRO A 73 -17.09 -44.39 -6.87
CA PRO A 73 -16.22 -45.54 -7.02
C PRO A 73 -14.84 -45.11 -7.52
N TYR A 74 -13.82 -45.20 -6.66
CA TYR A 74 -12.42 -45.03 -7.04
C TYR A 74 -11.52 -46.02 -6.30
N ASN A 75 -10.37 -46.28 -6.90
CA ASN A 75 -9.24 -47.02 -6.34
C ASN A 75 -8.02 -46.12 -6.17
N ARG A 76 -7.92 -45.11 -7.04
CA ARG A 76 -6.80 -44.16 -7.11
C ARG A 76 -7.31 -42.74 -7.28
N ILE A 77 -6.76 -41.81 -6.50
CA ILE A 77 -6.91 -40.37 -6.71
C ILE A 77 -5.52 -39.79 -6.99
N SER A 78 -5.45 -38.87 -7.96
CA SER A 78 -4.26 -38.08 -8.23
C SER A 78 -4.63 -36.62 -8.32
N PHE A 79 -3.75 -35.77 -7.81
CA PHE A 79 -3.89 -34.33 -7.84
C PHE A 79 -2.66 -33.73 -8.53
N SER A 80 -2.90 -32.84 -9.49
CA SER A 80 -1.85 -32.22 -10.30
C SER A 80 -2.05 -30.72 -10.38
N LEU A 81 -0.95 -29.97 -10.41
CA LEU A 81 -0.95 -28.53 -10.66
C LEU A 81 -0.37 -28.23 -12.03
N ILE A 82 -0.77 -27.09 -12.58
CA ILE A 82 -0.20 -26.55 -13.82
C ILE A 82 0.92 -25.57 -13.45
N GLU A 83 2.10 -25.83 -14.00
CA GLU A 83 3.32 -25.05 -13.82
C GLU A 83 4.06 -25.00 -15.16
N ASP A 84 4.31 -23.78 -15.68
CA ASP A 84 5.05 -23.54 -16.93
C ASP A 84 4.59 -24.43 -18.12
N ASP A 85 3.28 -24.43 -18.42
CA ASP A 85 2.63 -25.25 -19.47
C ASP A 85 2.80 -26.78 -19.33
N ARG A 86 3.15 -27.24 -18.12
CA ARG A 86 3.23 -28.66 -17.77
C ARG A 86 2.23 -28.99 -16.67
N VAL A 87 1.73 -30.22 -16.72
CA VAL A 87 0.91 -30.80 -15.66
C VAL A 87 1.81 -31.64 -14.77
N LEU A 88 1.99 -31.22 -13.52
CA LEU A 88 2.84 -31.87 -12.54
C LEU A 88 1.99 -32.58 -11.48
N ALA A 89 2.15 -33.90 -11.34
CA ALA A 89 1.52 -34.66 -10.27
C ALA A 89 2.14 -34.26 -8.93
N ARG A 90 1.33 -33.64 -8.06
CA ARG A 90 1.77 -33.18 -6.73
C ARG A 90 1.45 -34.20 -5.64
N TRP A 91 0.37 -34.96 -5.81
CA TRP A 91 -0.08 -35.93 -4.82
C TRP A 91 -0.80 -37.10 -5.50
N VAL A 92 -0.58 -38.32 -5.00
CA VAL A 92 -1.19 -39.56 -5.52
C VAL A 92 -1.47 -40.50 -4.35
N LYS A 93 -2.68 -41.05 -4.28
CA LYS A 93 -3.04 -42.12 -3.33
C LYS A 93 -3.84 -43.21 -4.03
N SER A 94 -3.52 -44.46 -3.72
CA SER A 94 -4.07 -45.64 -4.40
C SER A 94 -4.16 -46.83 -3.44
N ASP A 95 -5.19 -47.66 -3.59
CA ASP A 95 -5.30 -48.97 -2.91
C ASP A 95 -4.80 -50.14 -3.77
N LEU A 96 -4.18 -49.83 -4.91
CA LEU A 96 -3.59 -50.81 -5.81
C LEU A 96 -2.18 -51.21 -5.38
N PRO A 97 -1.77 -52.47 -5.60
CA PRO A 97 -0.48 -53.00 -5.13
C PRO A 97 0.73 -52.41 -5.87
N ALA A 98 0.55 -51.85 -7.06
CA ALA A 98 1.60 -51.21 -7.83
C ALA A 98 1.12 -49.88 -8.40
N VAL A 99 1.81 -48.80 -8.05
CA VAL A 99 1.58 -47.45 -8.58
C VAL A 99 2.80 -47.06 -9.42
N LYS A 100 2.57 -46.76 -10.70
CA LYS A 100 3.59 -46.38 -11.68
C LYS A 100 3.64 -44.87 -11.91
N LEU A 101 2.48 -44.20 -11.93
CA LEU A 101 2.40 -42.75 -12.04
C LEU A 101 2.44 -42.14 -10.63
N LEU A 102 3.64 -41.74 -10.21
CA LEU A 102 3.94 -41.20 -8.88
C LEU A 102 3.88 -39.66 -8.85
N ALA A 103 3.86 -39.09 -7.65
CA ALA A 103 4.12 -37.67 -7.45
C ALA A 103 5.50 -37.30 -8.05
N GLY A 104 5.58 -36.14 -8.70
CA GLY A 104 6.72 -35.69 -9.49
C GLY A 104 6.65 -36.02 -10.98
N TYR A 105 5.74 -36.89 -11.43
CA TYR A 105 5.49 -37.10 -12.86
C TYR A 105 5.03 -35.79 -13.50
N SER A 106 5.63 -35.42 -14.64
CA SER A 106 5.22 -34.24 -15.41
C SER A 106 5.04 -34.56 -16.88
N ALA A 107 4.00 -33.98 -17.49
CA ALA A 107 3.75 -34.07 -18.91
C ALA A 107 3.41 -32.69 -19.48
N ALA A 108 3.68 -32.50 -20.78
CA ALA A 108 3.25 -31.28 -21.47
C ALA A 108 1.72 -31.18 -21.48
N LEU A 109 1.19 -29.99 -21.19
CA LEU A 109 -0.23 -29.73 -21.30
C LEU A 109 -0.64 -29.58 -22.77
N GLU A 110 0.18 -28.89 -23.56
CA GLU A 110 -0.05 -28.64 -24.98
C GLU A 110 -0.12 -29.95 -25.79
N GLY A 111 -1.10 -30.04 -26.70
CA GLY A 111 -1.33 -31.22 -27.54
C GLY A 111 -1.86 -32.44 -26.77
N SER A 112 -2.03 -32.32 -25.46
CA SER A 112 -2.56 -33.38 -24.62
C SER A 112 -4.10 -33.37 -24.62
N SER A 113 -4.64 -34.51 -24.21
CA SER A 113 -6.08 -34.64 -23.98
C SER A 113 -6.60 -33.86 -22.76
N LEU A 114 -5.72 -33.26 -21.95
CA LEU A 114 -6.05 -32.41 -20.80
C LEU A 114 -6.24 -30.94 -21.21
N GLN A 115 -5.60 -30.50 -22.29
CA GLN A 115 -5.75 -29.14 -22.82
C GLN A 115 -7.23 -28.81 -23.09
N GLN A 116 -7.94 -29.74 -23.76
CA GLN A 116 -9.37 -29.58 -24.05
C GLN A 116 -10.23 -29.43 -22.77
N ILE A 117 -9.81 -30.03 -21.65
CA ILE A 117 -10.55 -29.94 -20.37
C ILE A 117 -10.44 -28.52 -19.80
N ILE A 118 -9.29 -27.87 -19.93
CA ILE A 118 -9.11 -26.47 -19.52
C ILE A 118 -9.90 -25.54 -20.44
N GLU A 119 -9.76 -25.71 -21.76
CA GLU A 119 -10.42 -24.87 -22.77
C GLU A 119 -11.95 -24.91 -22.64
N THR A 120 -12.51 -26.08 -22.28
CA THR A 120 -13.96 -26.25 -22.14
C THR A 120 -14.46 -26.06 -20.71
N GLY A 121 -13.58 -26.12 -19.71
CA GLY A 121 -13.93 -26.19 -18.28
C GLY A 121 -14.73 -27.43 -17.89
N LYS A 122 -14.93 -28.40 -18.80
CA LYS A 122 -15.82 -29.55 -18.60
C LYS A 122 -15.03 -30.79 -18.19
N PRO A 123 -15.46 -31.50 -17.14
CA PRO A 123 -14.87 -32.79 -16.76
C PRO A 123 -14.96 -33.82 -17.89
N ARG A 124 -14.02 -34.77 -17.86
CA ARG A 124 -13.92 -35.83 -18.87
C ARG A 124 -14.00 -37.20 -18.23
N ILE A 125 -14.93 -38.01 -18.71
CA ILE A 125 -15.06 -39.43 -18.38
C ILE A 125 -14.42 -40.29 -19.47
N ILE A 126 -13.53 -41.20 -19.08
CA ILE A 126 -13.05 -42.30 -19.90
C ILE A 126 -13.48 -43.61 -19.23
N ASN A 127 -14.55 -44.23 -19.72
CA ASN A 127 -15.12 -45.43 -19.11
C ASN A 127 -14.47 -46.76 -19.57
N ASP A 128 -13.68 -46.72 -20.65
CA ASP A 128 -12.85 -47.82 -21.11
C ASP A 128 -11.48 -47.28 -21.56
N LEU A 129 -10.51 -47.29 -20.65
CA LEU A 129 -9.14 -46.85 -20.92
C LEU A 129 -8.46 -47.72 -21.99
N GLY A 130 -8.80 -49.00 -22.08
CA GLY A 130 -8.23 -49.89 -23.10
C GLY A 130 -8.69 -49.50 -24.50
N ALA A 131 -9.97 -49.15 -24.66
CA ALA A 131 -10.50 -48.61 -25.91
C ALA A 131 -9.91 -47.24 -26.25
N TYR A 132 -9.71 -46.39 -25.24
CA TYR A 132 -9.07 -45.09 -25.41
C TYR A 132 -7.62 -45.21 -25.88
N LEU A 133 -6.81 -46.09 -25.26
CA LEU A 133 -5.41 -46.33 -25.63
C LEU A 133 -5.26 -46.85 -27.06
N ARG A 134 -6.19 -47.68 -27.56
CA ARG A 134 -6.18 -48.09 -28.98
C ARG A 134 -6.31 -46.91 -29.94
N ARG A 135 -7.02 -45.84 -29.55
CA ARG A 135 -7.19 -44.62 -30.36
C ARG A 135 -6.07 -43.61 -30.13
N LYS A 136 -5.49 -43.59 -28.94
CA LYS A 136 -4.43 -42.67 -28.50
C LYS A 136 -3.27 -43.46 -27.86
N PRO A 137 -2.51 -44.24 -28.65
CA PRO A 137 -1.47 -45.14 -28.13
C PRO A 137 -0.30 -44.40 -27.47
N ASN A 138 -0.08 -43.14 -27.85
CA ASN A 138 1.01 -42.30 -27.33
C ASN A 138 0.66 -41.61 -25.99
N SER A 139 -0.48 -41.92 -25.37
CA SER A 139 -0.87 -41.32 -24.09
C SER A 139 -0.14 -42.01 -22.93
N GLU A 140 1.10 -41.61 -22.67
CA GLU A 140 1.98 -42.21 -21.66
C GLU A 140 1.32 -42.31 -20.27
N SER A 141 0.79 -41.19 -19.74
CA SER A 141 0.13 -41.18 -18.44
C SER A 141 -1.06 -42.15 -18.34
N THR A 142 -1.84 -42.29 -19.42
CA THR A 142 -2.94 -43.25 -19.51
C THR A 142 -2.43 -44.68 -19.57
N SER A 143 -1.32 -44.94 -20.28
CA SER A 143 -0.69 -46.26 -20.34
C SER A 143 -0.18 -46.71 -18.97
N LEU A 144 0.48 -45.80 -18.23
CA LEU A 144 0.99 -46.09 -16.88
C LEU A 144 -0.13 -46.52 -15.93
N ILE A 145 -1.23 -45.76 -15.84
CA ILE A 145 -2.35 -46.11 -14.95
C ILE A 145 -3.13 -47.34 -15.44
N PHE A 146 -3.15 -47.61 -16.75
CA PHE A 146 -3.79 -48.82 -17.28
C PHE A 146 -3.03 -50.09 -16.88
N GLU A 147 -1.70 -50.02 -16.86
CA GLU A 147 -0.80 -51.08 -16.37
C GLU A 147 -0.91 -51.28 -14.86
N GLU A 148 -1.29 -50.27 -14.07
CA GLU A 148 -1.64 -50.40 -12.65
C GLU A 148 -2.93 -51.22 -12.43
N GLY A 149 -3.74 -51.41 -13.47
CA GLY A 149 -5.02 -52.11 -13.41
C GLY A 149 -6.25 -51.23 -13.54
N ILE A 150 -6.07 -49.90 -13.69
CA ILE A 150 -7.19 -48.97 -13.91
C ILE A 150 -7.87 -49.27 -15.26
N ARG A 151 -9.20 -49.18 -15.27
CA ARG A 151 -10.02 -49.40 -16.48
C ARG A 151 -10.90 -48.21 -16.83
N SER A 152 -11.17 -47.32 -15.88
CA SER A 152 -11.86 -46.06 -16.13
C SER A 152 -11.25 -44.90 -15.34
N SER A 153 -11.38 -43.69 -15.86
CA SER A 153 -10.91 -42.48 -15.20
C SER A 153 -11.88 -41.32 -15.43
N LEU A 154 -12.14 -40.56 -14.39
CA LEU A 154 -12.71 -39.22 -14.47
C LEU A 154 -11.61 -38.20 -14.20
N THR A 155 -11.58 -37.13 -14.99
CA THR A 155 -10.68 -36.00 -14.83
C THR A 155 -11.49 -34.72 -14.68
N CYS A 156 -11.22 -33.96 -13.63
CA CYS A 156 -11.86 -32.66 -13.36
C CYS A 156 -10.81 -31.56 -13.33
N PRO A 157 -11.06 -30.43 -13.99
CA PRO A 157 -10.18 -29.27 -13.85
C PRO A 157 -10.43 -28.62 -12.49
N LEU A 158 -9.35 -28.13 -11.88
CA LEU A 158 -9.41 -27.24 -10.73
C LEU A 158 -9.45 -25.83 -11.30
N THR A 159 -10.63 -25.21 -11.33
CA THR A 159 -10.83 -23.87 -11.88
C THR A 159 -11.19 -22.88 -10.78
N ASN A 160 -10.67 -21.66 -10.88
CA ASN A 160 -11.10 -20.52 -10.09
C ASN A 160 -11.25 -19.33 -11.04
N ASP A 161 -12.41 -18.66 -11.03
CA ASP A 161 -12.72 -17.52 -11.90
C ASP A 161 -12.32 -17.68 -13.39
N GLY A 162 -12.50 -18.90 -13.93
CA GLY A 162 -12.20 -19.21 -15.33
C GLY A 162 -10.75 -19.57 -15.65
N SER A 163 -9.83 -19.48 -14.68
CA SER A 163 -8.45 -19.96 -14.81
C SER A 163 -8.31 -21.36 -14.21
N ALA A 164 -7.69 -22.28 -14.94
CA ALA A 164 -7.40 -23.62 -14.43
C ALA A 164 -6.04 -23.66 -13.74
N VAL A 165 -6.03 -24.08 -12.47
CA VAL A 165 -4.83 -24.17 -11.64
C VAL A 165 -4.23 -25.58 -11.63
N GLY A 166 -5.01 -26.57 -12.08
CA GLY A 166 -4.63 -27.97 -12.03
C GLY A 166 -5.74 -28.93 -12.39
N PHE A 167 -5.56 -30.19 -12.00
CA PHE A 167 -6.52 -31.26 -12.22
C PHE A 167 -6.59 -32.20 -11.01
N ILE A 168 -7.78 -32.75 -10.79
CA ILE A 168 -7.97 -33.92 -9.93
C ILE A 168 -8.49 -35.09 -10.76
N PHE A 169 -7.95 -36.27 -10.48
CA PHE A 169 -8.22 -37.51 -11.20
C PHE A 169 -8.78 -38.53 -10.24
N PHE A 170 -9.88 -39.18 -10.63
CA PHE A 170 -10.42 -40.33 -9.94
C PHE A 170 -10.39 -41.51 -10.90
N SER A 171 -9.80 -42.60 -10.46
CA SER A 171 -9.48 -43.75 -11.31
C SER A 171 -9.98 -45.03 -10.66
N SER A 172 -10.64 -45.89 -11.43
CA SER A 172 -11.24 -47.14 -10.95
C SER A 172 -10.78 -48.33 -11.80
N VAL A 173 -10.66 -49.50 -11.15
CA VAL A 173 -10.41 -50.78 -11.83
C VAL A 173 -11.63 -51.31 -12.60
N ALA A 174 -12.82 -50.76 -12.34
CA ALA A 174 -14.03 -51.13 -13.06
C ALA A 174 -14.14 -50.36 -14.38
N ARG A 175 -14.63 -51.00 -15.44
CA ARG A 175 -15.12 -50.31 -16.63
C ARG A 175 -16.47 -49.68 -16.34
N ASN A 176 -16.78 -48.57 -17.02
CA ASN A 176 -18.05 -47.86 -16.85
C ASN A 176 -18.35 -47.44 -15.40
N ALA A 177 -17.31 -47.15 -14.61
CA ALA A 177 -17.48 -46.76 -13.21
C ALA A 177 -18.15 -45.38 -13.06
N TYR A 178 -18.02 -44.50 -14.07
CA TYR A 178 -18.48 -43.12 -13.96
C TYR A 178 -19.69 -42.82 -14.85
N THR A 179 -20.68 -42.18 -14.26
CA THR A 179 -21.89 -41.67 -14.91
C THR A 179 -21.89 -40.14 -14.89
N PRO A 180 -22.76 -39.48 -15.68
CA PRO A 180 -22.93 -38.03 -15.61
C PRO A 180 -23.31 -37.51 -14.22
N ASP A 181 -24.02 -38.29 -13.41
CA ASP A 181 -24.44 -37.88 -12.07
C ASP A 181 -23.25 -37.63 -11.13
N HIS A 182 -22.18 -38.42 -11.26
CA HIS A 182 -21.00 -38.20 -10.43
C HIS A 182 -20.34 -36.84 -10.74
N VAL A 183 -20.40 -36.38 -11.99
CA VAL A 183 -19.70 -35.16 -12.46
C VAL A 183 -20.03 -33.94 -11.61
N GLU A 184 -21.29 -33.81 -11.17
CA GLU A 184 -21.71 -32.67 -10.34
C GLU A 184 -21.00 -32.67 -8.98
N THR A 185 -20.99 -33.81 -8.29
CA THR A 185 -20.31 -33.97 -6.99
C THR A 185 -18.82 -33.70 -7.12
N PHE A 186 -18.20 -34.16 -8.21
CA PHE A 186 -16.78 -33.91 -8.48
C PHE A 186 -16.43 -32.46 -8.75
N LEU A 187 -17.27 -31.73 -9.48
CA LEU A 187 -17.07 -30.31 -9.71
C LEU A 187 -17.11 -29.51 -8.40
N ARG A 188 -17.95 -29.91 -7.44
CA ARG A 188 -17.98 -29.29 -6.11
C ARG A 188 -16.67 -29.51 -5.36
N ILE A 189 -16.16 -30.74 -5.34
CA ILE A 189 -14.86 -31.07 -4.72
C ILE A 189 -13.73 -30.30 -5.41
N ALA A 190 -13.70 -30.31 -6.75
CA ALA A 190 -12.68 -29.62 -7.53
C ALA A 190 -12.69 -28.11 -7.30
N SER A 191 -13.87 -27.50 -7.20
CA SER A 191 -14.02 -26.07 -6.89
C SER A 191 -13.49 -25.73 -5.50
N GLN A 192 -13.83 -26.52 -4.47
CA GLN A 192 -13.30 -26.31 -3.11
C GLN A 192 -11.77 -26.43 -3.09
N LEU A 193 -11.22 -27.48 -3.70
CA LEU A 193 -9.77 -27.69 -3.77
C LEU A 193 -9.05 -26.56 -4.52
N SER A 194 -9.66 -26.04 -5.60
CA SER A 194 -9.14 -24.91 -6.36
C SER A 194 -8.99 -23.66 -5.50
N THR A 195 -10.00 -23.33 -4.68
CA THR A 195 -9.94 -22.19 -3.75
C THR A 195 -8.81 -22.33 -2.72
N ILE A 196 -8.50 -23.54 -2.25
CA ILE A 196 -7.39 -23.78 -1.30
C ILE A 196 -6.05 -23.45 -1.94
N VAL A 197 -5.82 -23.97 -3.15
CA VAL A 197 -4.56 -23.81 -3.88
C VAL A 197 -4.28 -22.33 -4.12
N GLU A 198 -5.30 -21.60 -4.58
CA GLU A 198 -5.20 -20.17 -4.83
C GLU A 198 -4.98 -19.38 -3.53
N ARG A 199 -5.71 -19.71 -2.45
CA ARG A 199 -5.50 -19.07 -1.14
C ARG A 199 -4.08 -19.28 -0.62
N GLY A 200 -3.53 -20.50 -0.75
CA GLY A 200 -2.15 -20.80 -0.36
C GLY A 200 -1.13 -20.03 -1.18
N ARG A 201 -1.32 -19.94 -2.51
CA ARG A 201 -0.47 -19.14 -3.41
C ARG A 201 -0.50 -17.66 -3.03
N MET A 202 -1.68 -17.08 -2.87
CA MET A 202 -1.84 -15.67 -2.46
C MET A 202 -1.20 -15.38 -1.10
N MET A 203 -1.38 -16.26 -0.12
CA MET A 203 -0.78 -16.08 1.21
C MET A 203 0.76 -16.07 1.14
N SER A 204 1.34 -16.97 0.35
CA SER A 204 2.79 -17.01 0.14
C SER A 204 3.31 -15.76 -0.58
N GLU A 205 2.55 -15.23 -1.54
CA GLU A 205 2.90 -14.00 -2.23
C GLU A 205 2.83 -12.77 -1.31
N ILE A 206 1.78 -12.68 -0.49
CA ILE A 206 1.64 -11.60 0.50
C ILE A 206 2.80 -11.65 1.50
N ALA A 207 3.15 -12.83 2.01
CA ALA A 207 4.26 -12.99 2.93
C ALA A 207 5.60 -12.57 2.33
N SER A 208 5.87 -12.93 1.06
CA SER A 208 7.11 -12.55 0.39
C SER A 208 7.19 -11.04 0.11
N ARG A 209 6.08 -10.43 -0.31
CA ARG A 209 5.97 -8.98 -0.48
C ARG A 209 6.13 -8.23 0.85
N GLY A 210 5.55 -8.75 1.93
CA GLY A 210 5.68 -8.19 3.28
C GLY A 210 7.14 -8.13 3.73
N ALA A 211 7.87 -9.25 3.57
CA ALA A 211 9.30 -9.30 3.90
C ALA A 211 10.15 -8.35 3.03
N ALA A 212 9.82 -8.19 1.75
CA ALA A 212 10.51 -7.25 0.87
C ALA A 212 10.30 -5.78 1.29
N ILE A 213 9.06 -5.41 1.65
CA ILE A 213 8.72 -4.06 2.12
C ILE A 213 9.45 -3.77 3.44
N GLU A 214 9.44 -4.71 4.38
CA GLU A 214 10.12 -4.53 5.68
C GLU A 214 11.62 -4.30 5.49
N LYS A 215 12.25 -5.06 4.59
CA LYS A 215 13.66 -4.85 4.23
C LYS A 215 13.90 -3.46 3.63
N GLN A 216 13.07 -3.03 2.68
CA GLN A 216 13.19 -1.71 2.05
C GLN A 216 13.02 -0.57 3.04
N ASN A 217 12.06 -0.69 3.97
CA ASN A 217 11.86 0.29 5.04
C ASN A 217 13.07 0.38 5.97
N GLY A 218 13.67 -0.76 6.35
CA GLY A 218 14.89 -0.79 7.15
C GLY A 218 16.08 -0.13 6.44
N GLU A 219 16.25 -0.38 5.14
CA GLU A 219 17.30 0.26 4.34
C GLU A 219 17.08 1.78 4.23
N LEU A 220 15.85 2.22 4.00
CA LEU A 220 15.50 3.63 3.91
C LEU A 220 15.76 4.37 5.23
N ALA A 221 15.37 3.78 6.36
CA ALA A 221 15.61 4.36 7.68
C ALA A 221 17.12 4.54 7.96
N ARG A 222 17.93 3.52 7.65
CA ARG A 222 19.39 3.58 7.79
C ARG A 222 20.03 4.63 6.87
N LEU A 223 19.52 4.76 5.64
CA LEU A 223 20.01 5.76 4.70
C LEU A 223 19.70 7.17 5.21
N ASN A 224 18.50 7.38 5.77
CA ASN A 224 18.11 8.68 6.33
C ASN A 224 18.97 9.05 7.54
N GLU A 225 19.20 8.12 8.48
CA GLU A 225 20.12 8.35 9.61
C GLU A 225 21.55 8.68 9.15
N THR A 226 22.02 8.00 8.10
CA THR A 226 23.34 8.28 7.52
C THR A 226 23.40 9.66 6.87
N LYS A 227 22.33 10.07 6.16
CA LYS A 227 22.18 11.40 5.57
C LYS A 227 22.25 12.47 6.66
N ASP A 228 21.47 12.31 7.72
CA ASP A 228 21.36 13.30 8.80
C ASP A 228 22.68 13.46 9.55
N ARG A 229 23.35 12.34 9.86
CA ARG A 229 24.69 12.36 10.46
C ARG A 229 25.72 13.03 9.57
N PHE A 230 25.71 12.73 8.27
CA PHE A 230 26.63 13.35 7.31
C PHE A 230 26.43 14.86 7.24
N LEU A 231 25.17 15.32 7.15
CA LEU A 231 24.85 16.75 7.14
C LEU A 231 25.28 17.44 8.44
N GLY A 232 25.08 16.79 9.60
CA GLY A 232 25.52 17.29 10.90
C GLY A 232 27.03 17.52 10.97
N VAL A 233 27.83 16.51 10.55
CA VAL A 233 29.29 16.59 10.55
C VAL A 233 29.79 17.64 9.54
N ALA A 234 29.27 17.61 8.31
CA ALA A 234 29.67 18.57 7.28
C ALA A 234 29.37 20.02 7.70
N ALA A 235 28.22 20.27 8.30
CA ALA A 235 27.86 21.60 8.80
C ALA A 235 28.80 22.09 9.91
N HIS A 236 29.16 21.21 10.85
CA HIS A 236 30.13 21.55 11.90
C HIS A 236 31.50 21.91 11.30
N ASP A 237 32.00 21.07 10.39
CA ASP A 237 33.32 21.23 9.78
C ASP A 237 33.40 22.42 8.83
N LEU A 238 32.27 22.86 8.25
CA LEU A 238 32.18 24.08 7.44
C LEU A 238 31.97 25.33 8.29
N ARG A 239 31.26 25.24 9.42
CA ARG A 239 31.02 26.38 10.32
C ARG A 239 32.31 26.94 10.88
N ASN A 240 33.25 26.07 11.27
CA ASN A 240 34.49 26.48 11.91
C ASN A 240 35.38 27.36 10.99
N PRO A 241 35.75 26.95 9.77
CA PRO A 241 36.53 27.80 8.86
C PRO A 241 35.77 29.07 8.45
N ALA A 242 34.45 29.00 8.24
CA ALA A 242 33.64 30.18 7.94
C ALA A 242 33.67 31.22 9.08
N SER A 243 33.60 30.76 10.34
CA SER A 243 33.70 31.62 11.52
C SER A 243 35.07 32.28 11.64
N ILE A 244 36.15 31.56 11.30
CA ILE A 244 37.51 32.11 11.30
C ILE A 244 37.66 33.19 10.23
N VAL A 245 37.15 32.96 9.01
CA VAL A 245 37.16 33.96 7.93
C VAL A 245 36.37 35.21 8.34
N LEU A 246 35.20 35.04 8.95
CA LEU A 246 34.41 36.16 9.46
C LEU A 246 35.19 36.95 10.51
N MET A 247 35.76 36.28 11.50
CA MET A 247 36.54 36.92 12.57
C MET A 247 37.74 37.70 12.01
N ALA A 248 38.46 37.12 11.04
CA ALA A 248 39.58 37.80 10.38
C ALA A 248 39.13 39.03 9.59
N ALA A 249 38.02 38.94 8.87
CA ALA A 249 37.46 40.06 8.14
C ALA A 249 36.96 41.18 9.08
N GLU A 250 36.25 40.84 10.16
CA GLU A 250 35.80 41.81 11.16
C GLU A 250 36.97 42.48 11.88
N TYR A 251 38.04 41.73 12.15
CA TYR A 251 39.28 42.30 12.70
C TYR A 251 39.93 43.28 11.73
N LEU A 252 40.07 42.91 10.45
CA LEU A 252 40.65 43.79 9.43
C LEU A 252 39.81 45.05 9.21
N ALA A 253 38.48 44.93 9.24
CA ALA A 253 37.56 46.06 9.11
C ALA A 253 37.73 47.10 10.24
N ALA A 254 38.21 46.67 11.42
CA ALA A 254 38.50 47.55 12.54
C ALA A 254 39.89 48.23 12.43
N CYS A 255 40.73 47.85 11.47
CA CYS A 255 42.03 48.48 11.22
C CYS A 255 41.91 49.69 10.28
N SER A 256 42.95 50.53 10.24
CA SER A 256 43.07 51.56 9.20
C SER A 256 43.40 50.92 7.86
N LEU A 257 42.38 50.83 7.00
CA LEU A 257 42.49 50.32 5.63
C LEU A 257 42.37 51.45 4.61
N GLU A 258 42.97 51.27 3.43
CA GLU A 258 42.65 52.09 2.26
C GLU A 258 41.21 51.83 1.81
N GLU A 259 40.59 52.81 1.14
CA GLU A 259 39.16 52.78 0.80
C GLU A 259 38.79 51.56 -0.07
N GLU A 260 39.64 51.18 -1.03
CA GLU A 260 39.48 49.96 -1.83
C GLU A 260 39.60 48.68 -0.98
N GLN A 261 40.51 48.64 0.00
CA GLN A 261 40.70 47.48 0.88
C GLN A 261 39.52 47.28 1.83
N HIS A 262 38.94 48.38 2.32
CA HIS A 262 37.76 48.35 3.18
C HIS A 262 36.58 47.67 2.47
N VAL A 263 36.35 48.01 1.19
CA VAL A 263 35.29 47.40 0.37
C VAL A 263 35.47 45.88 0.24
N PHE A 264 36.70 45.41 -0.02
CA PHE A 264 36.97 43.97 -0.10
C PHE A 264 36.77 43.25 1.23
N VAL A 265 37.19 43.85 2.34
CA VAL A 265 37.04 43.24 3.68
C VAL A 265 35.58 43.16 4.08
N GLU A 266 34.78 44.19 3.80
CA GLU A 266 33.33 44.17 4.03
C GLU A 266 32.64 43.08 3.21
N ASP A 267 33.02 42.90 1.93
CA ASP A 267 32.47 41.84 1.09
C ASP A 267 32.84 40.45 1.63
N ILE A 268 34.09 40.22 2.04
CA ILE A 268 34.50 38.95 2.67
C ILE A 268 33.67 38.68 3.94
N ALA A 269 33.48 39.68 4.80
CA ALA A 269 32.65 39.52 6.00
C ALA A 269 31.19 39.22 5.65
N GLN A 270 30.65 39.85 4.61
CA GLN A 270 29.29 39.58 4.12
C GLN A 270 29.15 38.15 3.58
N GLN A 271 30.10 37.67 2.77
CA GLN A 271 30.07 36.30 2.26
C GLN A 271 30.23 35.25 3.38
N ALA A 272 31.09 35.51 4.38
CA ALA A 272 31.27 34.61 5.50
C ALA A 272 30.01 34.53 6.38
N ARG A 273 29.32 35.65 6.63
CA ARG A 273 28.01 35.67 7.29
C ARG A 273 26.97 34.87 6.50
N TYR A 274 26.89 35.08 5.19
CA TYR A 274 25.98 34.36 4.32
C TYR A 274 26.23 32.84 4.32
N MET A 275 27.50 32.40 4.31
CA MET A 275 27.85 30.99 4.43
C MET A 275 27.39 30.38 5.77
N LEU A 276 27.59 31.10 6.87
CA LEU A 276 27.15 30.65 8.20
C LEU A 276 25.62 30.54 8.29
N GLU A 277 24.89 31.48 7.69
CA GLU A 277 23.43 31.42 7.57
C GLU A 277 22.98 30.18 6.77
N LEU A 278 23.58 29.93 5.61
CA LEU A 278 23.29 28.74 4.79
C LEU A 278 23.52 27.42 5.55
N ILE A 279 24.61 27.33 6.31
CA ILE A 279 24.94 26.15 7.11
C ILE A 279 23.89 25.92 8.20
N ASN A 280 23.45 26.99 8.86
CA ASN A 280 22.41 26.92 9.88
C ASN A 280 21.05 26.55 9.29
N ASP A 281 20.65 27.18 8.18
CA ASP A 281 19.42 26.85 7.46
C ASP A 281 19.40 25.36 7.07
N LEU A 282 20.50 24.83 6.53
CA LEU A 282 20.61 23.42 6.16
C LEU A 282 20.43 22.47 7.36
N LEU A 283 21.01 22.83 8.51
CA LEU A 283 20.84 22.06 9.74
C LEU A 283 19.41 22.10 10.28
N ASP A 284 18.77 23.27 10.22
CA ASP A 284 17.38 23.41 10.63
C ASP A 284 16.47 22.55 9.76
N VAL A 285 16.67 22.52 8.43
CA VAL A 285 15.94 21.60 7.54
C VAL A 285 16.15 20.15 7.95
N SER A 286 17.39 19.74 8.24
CA SER A 286 17.72 18.38 8.68
C SER A 286 17.01 18.00 9.99
N GLN A 287 17.01 18.89 11.00
CA GLN A 287 16.31 18.66 12.27
C GLN A 287 14.80 18.60 12.09
N ILE A 288 14.25 19.41 11.19
CA ILE A 288 12.82 19.42 10.90
C ILE A 288 12.39 18.13 10.18
N GLU A 289 13.12 17.69 9.14
CA GLU A 289 12.80 16.47 8.39
C GLU A 289 12.90 15.20 9.24
N SER A 290 13.82 15.18 10.20
CA SER A 290 13.99 14.08 11.15
C SER A 290 12.98 14.12 12.31
N GLY A 291 12.15 15.16 12.41
CA GLY A 291 11.21 15.35 13.52
C GLY A 291 11.88 15.70 14.85
N ALA A 292 13.17 16.05 14.83
CA ALA A 292 13.98 16.35 16.02
C ALA A 292 13.91 17.82 16.45
N LEU A 293 13.02 18.64 15.85
CA LEU A 293 12.83 20.03 16.26
C LEU A 293 12.15 20.10 17.63
N GLU A 294 12.95 20.22 18.68
CA GLU A 294 12.48 20.51 20.03
C GLU A 294 12.34 22.02 20.26
N LEU A 295 11.20 22.45 20.81
CA LEU A 295 10.94 23.85 21.13
C LEU A 295 11.08 24.10 22.63
N HIS A 296 11.92 25.06 23.01
CA HIS A 296 12.06 25.51 24.39
C HIS A 296 11.06 26.63 24.67
N ARG A 297 9.79 26.26 24.86
CA ARG A 297 8.71 27.22 25.07
C ARG A 297 8.83 27.91 26.42
N GLN A 298 8.69 29.22 26.40
CA GLN A 298 8.54 30.07 27.57
C GLN A 298 7.47 31.13 27.32
N GLU A 299 7.04 31.82 28.36
CA GLU A 299 6.12 32.93 28.24
C GLU A 299 6.81 34.14 27.58
N VAL A 300 6.26 34.60 26.46
CA VAL A 300 6.80 35.73 25.68
C VAL A 300 5.71 36.78 25.50
N ASP A 301 6.00 38.02 25.88
CA ASP A 301 5.21 39.18 25.47
C ASP A 301 5.53 39.53 24.02
N LEU A 302 4.57 39.28 23.12
CA LEU A 302 4.77 39.51 21.68
C LEU A 302 5.00 40.98 21.33
N CYS A 303 4.42 41.92 22.07
CA CYS A 303 4.61 43.34 21.80
C CYS A 303 6.04 43.75 22.12
N GLU A 304 6.55 43.41 23.30
CA GLU A 304 7.93 43.71 23.69
C GLU A 304 8.94 42.99 22.79
N PHE A 305 8.65 41.73 22.46
CA PHE A 305 9.50 40.92 21.59
C PHE A 305 9.63 41.52 20.17
N LEU A 306 8.50 41.89 19.55
CA LEU A 306 8.46 42.46 18.20
C LEU A 306 9.08 43.85 18.16
N ASP A 307 8.87 44.68 19.18
CA ASP A 307 9.48 46.02 19.25
C ASP A 307 11.02 45.92 19.19
N LEU A 308 11.60 44.99 19.96
CA LEU A 308 13.03 44.72 19.93
C LEU A 308 13.51 44.24 18.56
N GLN A 309 12.77 43.35 17.88
CA GLN A 309 13.16 42.88 16.55
C GLN A 309 13.05 44.00 15.51
N VAL A 310 11.95 44.77 15.51
CA VAL A 310 11.76 45.90 14.59
C VAL A 310 12.86 46.93 14.74
N GLU A 311 13.26 47.27 15.97
CA GLU A 311 14.32 48.25 16.21
C GLU A 311 15.68 47.79 15.66
N ARG A 312 15.97 46.48 15.70
CA ARG A 312 17.18 45.92 15.06
C ARG A 312 17.10 46.07 13.53
N HIS A 313 15.96 45.76 12.93
CA HIS A 313 15.79 45.84 11.48
C HIS A 313 15.71 47.27 10.96
N ARG A 314 15.22 48.24 11.74
CA ARG A 314 15.25 49.68 11.36
C ARG A 314 16.65 50.16 11.03
N LYS A 315 17.64 49.73 11.82
CA LYS A 315 19.05 50.09 11.60
C LYS A 315 19.59 49.53 10.28
N LEU A 316 19.19 48.31 9.93
CA LEU A 316 19.60 47.64 8.69
C LEU A 316 18.87 48.21 7.47
N ALA A 317 17.57 48.48 7.59
CA ALA A 317 16.72 49.01 6.53
C ALA A 317 17.07 50.45 6.14
N LYS A 318 17.64 51.23 7.08
CA LYS A 318 18.08 52.61 6.84
C LYS A 318 19.08 52.72 5.69
N ASN A 319 19.93 51.72 5.50
CA ASN A 319 20.92 51.68 4.41
C ASN A 319 20.26 51.60 3.02
N LYS A 320 19.04 51.04 2.94
CA LYS A 320 18.23 50.94 1.72
C LYS A 320 17.17 52.07 1.61
N GLY A 321 17.10 52.96 2.60
CA GLY A 321 16.09 54.01 2.69
C GLY A 321 14.67 53.50 2.97
N THR A 322 14.52 52.26 3.42
CA THR A 322 13.21 51.67 3.77
C THR A 322 12.83 52.03 5.20
N THR A 323 11.59 52.47 5.41
CA THR A 323 11.04 52.78 6.74
C THR A 323 10.34 51.55 7.31
N ILE A 324 10.55 51.24 8.59
CA ILE A 324 9.82 50.15 9.27
C ILE A 324 8.95 50.72 10.38
N GLU A 325 7.64 50.60 10.22
CA GLU A 325 6.63 51.02 11.19
C GLU A 325 6.15 49.82 12.00
N PHE A 326 6.01 49.99 13.32
CA PHE A 326 5.45 48.97 14.20
C PHE A 326 4.19 49.49 14.86
N THR A 327 3.09 48.75 14.73
CA THR A 327 1.81 49.05 15.38
C THR A 327 1.54 48.00 16.45
N PRO A 328 1.84 48.27 17.73
CA PRO A 328 1.58 47.35 18.83
C PRO A 328 0.09 47.38 19.19
N THR A 329 -0.72 46.52 18.56
CA THR A 329 -2.15 46.43 18.88
C THR A 329 -2.42 45.18 19.70
N ALA A 330 -2.71 45.34 20.99
CA ALA A 330 -3.20 44.26 21.86
C ALA A 330 -2.45 42.90 21.75
N GLY A 331 -1.11 42.91 21.75
CA GLY A 331 -0.33 41.68 21.88
C GLY A 331 -0.66 40.94 23.18
N GLY A 332 -0.61 39.61 23.13
CA GLY A 332 -0.80 38.75 24.29
C GLY A 332 0.51 38.09 24.71
N LEU A 333 0.50 37.50 25.91
CA LEU A 333 1.49 36.53 26.33
C LEU A 333 1.23 35.23 25.58
N VAL A 334 2.26 34.68 24.93
CA VAL A 334 2.20 33.39 24.21
C VAL A 334 3.27 32.44 24.74
N GLN A 335 3.01 31.14 24.63
CA GLN A 335 3.99 30.11 24.95
C GLN A 335 4.82 29.78 23.72
N ALA A 336 6.00 30.39 23.59
CA ALA A 336 6.84 30.26 22.41
C ALA A 336 8.33 30.10 22.75
N ASP A 337 9.08 29.52 21.83
CA ASP A 337 10.54 29.54 21.84
C ASP A 337 11.01 30.87 21.23
N PRO A 338 11.60 31.80 22.02
CA PRO A 338 11.95 33.14 21.52
C PRO A 338 13.07 33.11 20.49
N ALA A 339 13.95 32.10 20.52
CA ALA A 339 15.04 32.00 19.56
C ALA A 339 14.50 31.57 18.19
N ARG A 340 13.61 30.57 18.17
CA ARG A 340 12.94 30.13 16.93
C ARG A 340 11.93 31.14 16.42
N LEU A 341 11.19 31.80 17.30
CA LEU A 341 10.29 32.88 16.91
C LEU A 341 11.05 34.07 16.30
N ARG A 342 12.23 34.38 16.82
CA ARG A 342 13.11 35.42 16.24
C ARG A 342 13.48 35.09 14.81
N GLN A 343 13.82 33.83 14.54
CA GLN A 343 14.15 33.37 13.19
C GLN A 343 13.00 33.59 12.21
N VAL A 344 11.75 33.31 12.61
CA VAL A 344 10.56 33.59 11.80
C VAL A 344 10.43 35.09 11.51
N VAL A 345 10.48 35.92 12.54
CA VAL A 345 10.30 37.38 12.41
C VAL A 345 11.43 38.01 11.59
N ASP A 346 12.68 37.63 11.85
CA ASP A 346 13.85 38.11 11.11
C ASP A 346 13.72 37.79 9.61
N ASN A 347 13.25 36.58 9.28
CA ASN A 347 13.06 36.17 7.90
C ASN A 347 11.89 36.88 7.21
N LEU A 348 10.76 37.12 7.90
CA LEU A 348 9.65 37.90 7.34
C LEU A 348 10.04 39.36 7.09
N ILE A 349 10.64 40.04 8.07
CA ILE A 349 11.03 41.45 7.94
C ILE A 349 12.15 41.61 6.92
N SER A 350 13.16 40.72 6.93
CA SER A 350 14.25 40.75 5.96
C SER A 350 13.73 40.56 4.53
N ASN A 351 12.79 39.66 4.30
CA ASN A 351 12.17 39.51 2.98
C ASN A 351 11.38 40.75 2.57
N ALA A 352 10.57 41.32 3.46
CA ALA A 352 9.85 42.55 3.18
C ALA A 352 10.79 43.70 2.75
N VAL A 353 11.94 43.86 3.41
CA VAL A 353 12.95 44.87 3.05
C VAL A 353 13.70 44.50 1.75
N LYS A 354 14.05 43.22 1.54
CA LYS A 354 14.78 42.75 0.35
C LYS A 354 13.99 42.92 -0.94
N TYR A 355 12.68 42.64 -0.91
CA TYR A 355 11.84 42.64 -2.11
C TYR A 355 11.05 43.95 -2.33
N SER A 356 11.01 44.85 -1.34
CA SER A 356 10.41 46.17 -1.55
C SER A 356 11.36 47.12 -2.29
N PRO A 357 10.83 48.03 -3.13
CA PRO A 357 11.59 49.16 -3.68
C PRO A 357 12.19 50.05 -2.57
N ALA A 358 13.29 50.75 -2.87
CA ALA A 358 13.86 51.73 -1.95
C ALA A 358 12.88 52.88 -1.65
N GLY A 359 12.89 53.40 -0.42
CA GLY A 359 12.00 54.50 0.00
C GLY A 359 10.58 54.09 0.39
N THR A 360 10.28 52.79 0.42
CA THR A 360 8.97 52.25 0.82
C THR A 360 8.85 52.03 2.33
N THR A 361 7.63 51.70 2.77
CA THR A 361 7.35 51.41 4.18
C THR A 361 6.98 49.95 4.38
N VAL A 362 7.70 49.25 5.26
CA VAL A 362 7.32 47.93 5.78
C VAL A 362 6.56 48.13 7.08
N ARG A 363 5.35 47.57 7.18
CA ARG A 363 4.50 47.71 8.37
C ARG A 363 4.42 46.39 9.11
N VAL A 364 4.81 46.39 10.38
CA VAL A 364 4.70 45.25 11.28
C VAL A 364 3.55 45.51 12.25
N SER A 365 2.63 44.56 12.37
CA SER A 365 1.51 44.66 13.30
C SER A 365 1.28 43.34 14.01
N VAL A 366 0.73 43.42 15.22
CA VAL A 366 0.25 42.27 15.99
C VAL A 366 -1.19 42.54 16.37
N HIS A 367 -2.01 41.50 16.35
CA HIS A 367 -3.43 41.53 16.68
C HIS A 367 -3.82 40.28 17.46
N LYS A 368 -4.77 40.38 18.39
CA LYS A 368 -5.45 39.19 18.94
C LYS A 368 -6.37 38.58 17.89
N SER A 369 -6.32 37.26 17.75
CA SER A 369 -7.26 36.48 16.96
C SER A 369 -8.15 35.62 17.87
N ALA A 370 -9.17 34.97 17.31
CA ALA A 370 -10.08 34.11 18.08
C ALA A 370 -9.37 32.92 18.76
N SER A 371 -8.18 32.55 18.27
CA SER A 371 -7.44 31.36 18.68
C SER A 371 -6.00 31.67 19.07
N GLY A 372 -5.67 32.91 19.45
CA GLY A 372 -4.32 33.31 19.86
C GLY A 372 -3.93 34.72 19.41
N CYS A 373 -2.70 34.88 18.90
CA CYS A 373 -2.19 36.14 18.33
C CYS A 373 -1.82 35.95 16.86
N ARG A 374 -2.05 36.98 16.04
CA ARG A 374 -1.64 37.05 14.63
C ARG A 374 -0.65 38.18 14.46
N VAL A 375 0.51 37.88 13.88
CA VAL A 375 1.55 38.85 13.52
C VAL A 375 1.55 39.00 12.01
N GLU A 376 1.61 40.24 11.53
CA GLU A 376 1.59 40.57 10.11
C GLU A 376 2.77 41.48 9.76
N VAL A 377 3.42 41.19 8.63
CA VAL A 377 4.47 41.98 8.01
C VAL A 377 4.00 42.33 6.60
N GLN A 378 3.62 43.58 6.40
CA GLN A 378 3.19 44.11 5.12
C GLN A 378 4.35 44.81 4.40
N ASP A 379 4.54 44.45 3.14
CA ASP A 379 5.50 45.07 2.22
C ASP A 379 4.80 45.81 1.07
N GLU A 380 5.53 46.70 0.39
CA GLU A 380 5.09 47.43 -0.80
C GLU A 380 5.86 46.94 -2.05
N GLY A 381 6.20 45.65 -2.06
CA GLY A 381 6.91 44.98 -3.13
C GLY A 381 6.04 44.65 -4.35
N PRO A 382 6.58 43.90 -5.33
CA PRO A 382 5.86 43.53 -6.55
C PRO A 382 4.69 42.55 -6.32
N GLY A 383 4.48 42.07 -5.08
CA GLY A 383 3.55 40.99 -4.76
C GLY A 383 4.06 39.63 -5.23
N ILE A 384 3.28 38.58 -5.00
CA ILE A 384 3.62 37.19 -5.38
C ILE A 384 2.59 36.65 -6.36
N THR A 385 3.06 36.07 -7.47
CA THR A 385 2.20 35.45 -8.49
C THR A 385 1.56 34.17 -7.97
N ASP A 386 0.41 33.78 -8.52
CA ASP A 386 -0.28 32.56 -8.06
C ASP A 386 0.55 31.29 -8.26
N ALA A 387 1.36 31.23 -9.32
CA ALA A 387 2.31 30.13 -9.56
C ALA A 387 3.43 30.07 -8.49
N ASP A 388 3.84 31.22 -7.98
CA ASP A 388 4.86 31.32 -6.93
C ASP A 388 4.27 31.06 -5.53
N ARG A 389 2.96 31.30 -5.30
CA ARG A 389 2.29 30.98 -4.03
C ARG A 389 2.44 29.52 -3.64
N GLU A 390 2.27 28.61 -4.59
CA GLU A 390 2.42 27.16 -4.35
C GLU A 390 3.83 26.77 -3.91
N ARG A 391 4.85 27.55 -4.32
CA ARG A 391 6.27 27.27 -4.06
C ARG A 391 6.84 28.09 -2.91
N LEU A 392 6.12 29.09 -2.42
CA LEU A 392 6.59 30.04 -1.41
C LEU A 392 7.13 29.36 -0.14
N PHE A 393 6.47 28.29 0.31
CA PHE A 393 6.84 27.54 1.50
C PHE A 393 7.57 26.22 1.20
N SER A 394 8.06 26.03 -0.03
CA SER A 394 8.85 24.86 -0.44
C SER A 394 10.34 25.07 -0.21
N TYR A 395 11.08 24.02 0.14
CA TYR A 395 12.53 24.10 0.29
C TYR A 395 13.18 24.40 -1.06
N PHE A 396 14.07 25.40 -1.09
CA PHE A 396 14.76 25.88 -2.30
C PHE A 396 13.83 26.46 -3.38
N GLY A 397 12.61 26.86 -3.01
CA GLY A 397 11.67 27.51 -3.92
C GLY A 397 12.23 28.85 -4.42
N LYS A 398 12.59 28.91 -5.71
CA LYS A 398 12.97 30.17 -6.37
C LYS A 398 11.73 30.82 -6.97
N LEU A 399 11.33 31.96 -6.41
CA LEU A 399 10.24 32.80 -6.93
C LEU A 399 10.74 33.60 -8.15
N SER A 400 9.82 34.09 -9.00
CA SER A 400 10.20 34.91 -10.15
C SER A 400 10.80 36.26 -9.76
N ASN A 401 10.44 36.75 -8.58
CA ASN A 401 10.90 38.04 -8.07
C ASN A 401 12.36 37.96 -7.61
N ARG A 402 13.14 38.97 -8.00
CA ARG A 402 14.53 39.14 -7.54
C ARG A 402 14.59 40.23 -6.46
N PRO A 403 15.51 40.09 -5.48
CA PRO A 403 15.77 41.15 -4.51
C PRO A 403 16.13 42.46 -5.22
N THR A 404 15.59 43.58 -4.73
CA THR A 404 15.71 44.88 -5.41
C THR A 404 17.09 45.51 -5.25
N GLY A 405 17.90 45.03 -4.31
CA GLY A 405 19.26 45.50 -4.04
C GLY A 405 20.35 44.50 -4.43
N GLY A 406 20.03 43.41 -5.13
CA GLY A 406 21.00 42.38 -5.52
C GLY A 406 21.40 41.42 -4.38
N GLU A 407 20.63 41.38 -3.30
CA GLU A 407 20.90 40.54 -2.14
C GLU A 407 20.77 39.03 -2.48
N ALA A 408 21.54 38.17 -1.81
CA ALA A 408 21.39 36.73 -1.95
C ALA A 408 20.14 36.20 -1.22
N SER A 409 19.50 35.17 -1.79
CA SER A 409 18.39 34.45 -1.16
C SER A 409 18.62 32.94 -1.24
N THR A 410 18.48 32.25 -0.10
CA THR A 410 18.72 30.81 0.02
C THR A 410 17.51 29.99 -0.44
N GLY A 411 16.30 30.57 -0.37
CA GLY A 411 15.04 29.88 -0.65
C GLY A 411 14.63 28.91 0.47
N LEU A 412 15.29 28.94 1.63
CA LEU A 412 15.01 28.04 2.76
C LEU A 412 14.20 28.72 3.87
N GLY A 413 14.37 30.02 4.05
CA GLY A 413 13.80 30.75 5.19
C GLY A 413 12.28 30.58 5.34
N MET A 414 11.50 30.71 4.26
CA MET A 414 10.03 30.59 4.32
C MET A 414 9.58 29.17 4.73
N ALA A 415 10.23 28.13 4.18
CA ALA A 415 9.95 26.74 4.54
C ALA A 415 10.30 26.45 6.01
N ILE A 416 11.44 26.96 6.48
CA ILE A 416 11.84 26.87 7.90
C ILE A 416 10.83 27.62 8.79
N SER A 417 10.43 28.82 8.40
CA SER A 417 9.47 29.65 9.15
C SER A 417 8.14 28.94 9.32
N ARG A 418 7.63 28.33 8.23
CA ARG A 418 6.41 27.52 8.28
C ARG A 418 6.50 26.39 9.29
N ARG A 419 7.61 25.66 9.29
CA ARG A 419 7.80 24.52 10.18
C ARG A 419 7.96 24.93 11.64
N ILE A 420 8.64 26.05 11.91
CA ILE A 420 8.70 26.62 13.25
C ILE A 420 7.31 27.03 13.74
N VAL A 421 6.53 27.73 12.92
CA VAL A 421 5.17 28.16 13.27
C VAL A 421 4.24 26.97 13.48
N GLU A 422 4.27 25.97 12.60
CA GLU A 422 3.52 24.72 12.75
C GLU A 422 3.91 23.96 14.03
N ALA A 423 5.21 23.91 14.39
CA ALA A 423 5.67 23.32 15.64
C ALA A 423 5.19 24.08 16.88
N HIS A 424 4.91 25.38 16.77
CA HIS A 424 4.24 26.17 17.80
C HIS A 424 2.72 25.97 17.84
N GLY A 425 2.14 25.17 16.93
CA GLY A 425 0.70 24.96 16.80
C GLY A 425 -0.02 26.10 16.08
N GLY A 426 0.73 26.97 15.40
CA GLY A 426 0.20 28.08 14.62
C GLY A 426 0.14 27.79 13.12
N GLU A 427 -0.27 28.82 12.38
CA GLU A 427 -0.33 28.81 10.91
C GLU A 427 0.46 29.99 10.34
N ILE A 428 1.09 29.81 9.18
CA ILE A 428 1.74 30.88 8.43
C ILE A 428 1.09 31.00 7.05
N GLY A 429 1.00 32.21 6.53
CA GLY A 429 0.40 32.45 5.23
C GLY A 429 0.79 33.80 4.65
N MET A 430 0.15 34.11 3.53
CA MET A 430 0.34 35.37 2.84
C MET A 430 -0.95 35.81 2.14
N ASP A 431 -1.29 37.07 2.33
CA ASP A 431 -2.40 37.76 1.70
C ASP A 431 -1.89 38.87 0.76
N ALA A 432 -2.72 39.32 -0.18
CA ALA A 432 -2.40 40.48 -1.01
C ALA A 432 -2.60 41.78 -0.22
N ALA A 433 -1.63 42.71 -0.30
CA ALA A 433 -1.74 43.98 0.38
C ALA A 433 -2.69 44.96 -0.36
N PRO A 434 -3.58 45.69 0.35
CA PRO A 434 -4.36 46.77 -0.23
C PRO A 434 -3.43 47.86 -0.77
N GLY A 435 -3.38 48.05 -2.08
CA GLY A 435 -2.50 49.04 -2.74
C GLY A 435 -1.26 48.45 -3.44
N GLY A 436 -1.10 47.12 -3.45
CA GLY A 436 0.07 46.44 -4.02
C GLY A 436 1.06 45.99 -2.94
N GLY A 437 1.79 44.91 -3.22
CA GLY A 437 2.67 44.24 -2.24
C GLY A 437 2.05 42.98 -1.62
N SER A 438 2.65 42.51 -0.52
CA SER A 438 2.23 41.29 0.17
C SER A 438 2.07 41.53 1.68
N ILE A 439 1.17 40.78 2.32
CA ILE A 439 1.06 40.69 3.78
C ILE A 439 1.44 39.27 4.16
N PHE A 440 2.64 39.09 4.69
CA PHE A 440 3.02 37.82 5.31
C PHE A 440 2.53 37.79 6.74
N TRP A 441 1.92 36.70 7.15
CA TRP A 441 1.35 36.59 8.49
C TRP A 441 1.64 35.23 9.10
N PHE A 442 1.71 35.18 10.43
CA PHE A 442 1.67 33.95 11.18
C PHE A 442 0.80 34.08 12.43
N THR A 443 0.29 32.96 12.92
CA THR A 443 -0.48 32.86 14.15
C THR A 443 0.29 32.06 15.20
N LEU A 444 0.03 32.36 16.48
CA LEU A 444 0.50 31.60 17.62
C LEU A 444 -0.68 31.39 18.58
N PRO A 445 -0.98 30.16 19.01
CA PRO A 445 -2.12 29.85 19.86
C PRO A 445 -2.00 30.36 21.30
#